data_AF-A0AA35T6I0-F1
#
_entry.id   AF-A0AA35T6I0-F1
#
_cell.length_a   1.000
_cell.length_b   1.000
_cell.length_c   1.000
_cell.angle_alpha   90.00
_cell.angle_beta   90.00
_cell.angle_gamma   90.00
#
_symmetry.space_group_name_H-M   'P 1'
#
loop_
_entity.id
_entity.type
_entity.pdbx_description
1 polymer ?
#
loop_
_entity_poly.entity_id
_entity_poly.type
_entity_poly.pdbx_seq_one_letter_code
_entity_poly.pdbx_strand_id
1 'polypeptide(L)'
;GVSGFVIIAESHISIHTFPDRQYVNIDIFSCKDFDATSSLSIVKRTFSLPEVKVWTLERGIDYATPREGYNGMVRERVHIGSEASAQTPRDSH
;
A
#
# COMPACT_ATOMS: atom_id res chain seq x y z
N GLY A 1 7.43 15.31 -16.89
CA GLY A 1 6.23 14.66 -16.32
C GLY A 1 5.59 15.54 -15.28
N VAL A 2 4.41 15.16 -14.80
CA VAL A 2 3.65 15.88 -13.76
C VAL A 2 3.24 14.88 -12.67
N SER A 3 3.30 15.32 -11.41
CA SER A 3 2.73 14.59 -10.28
C SER A 3 1.57 15.38 -9.71
N GLY A 4 0.49 14.69 -9.37
CA GLY A 4 -0.72 15.29 -8.80
C GLY A 4 -1.29 14.41 -7.69
N PHE A 5 -1.85 15.04 -6.67
CA PHE A 5 -2.40 14.37 -5.50
C PHE A 5 -3.74 14.99 -5.13
N VAL A 6 -4.68 14.12 -4.76
CA VAL A 6 -5.92 14.51 -4.08
C VAL A 6 -5.97 13.75 -2.77
N ILE A 7 -5.92 14.49 -1.66
CA ILE A 7 -6.06 13.93 -0.33
C ILE A 7 -7.55 13.85 0.00
N ILE A 8 -7.99 12.67 0.43
CA ILE A 8 -9.35 12.37 0.88
C ILE A 8 -9.26 11.71 2.24
N ALA A 9 -10.37 11.62 3.00
CA ALA A 9 -10.37 11.20 4.40
C ALA A 9 -9.46 9.97 4.66
N GLU A 10 -8.30 10.20 5.30
CA GLU A 10 -7.26 9.21 5.65
C GLU A 10 -6.72 8.37 4.48
N SER A 11 -6.86 8.86 3.26
CA SER A 11 -6.53 8.15 2.04
C SER A 11 -6.14 9.13 0.93
N HIS A 12 -5.90 8.67 -0.29
CA HIS A 12 -5.46 9.54 -1.37
C HIS A 12 -5.62 8.95 -2.76
N ILE A 13 -5.66 9.84 -3.74
CA ILE A 13 -5.43 9.51 -5.14
C ILE A 13 -4.13 10.19 -5.57
N SER A 14 -3.20 9.43 -6.15
CA SER A 14 -1.95 9.98 -6.68
C SER A 14 -1.77 9.60 -8.15
N ILE A 15 -1.17 10.51 -8.92
CA ILE A 15 -0.86 10.30 -10.34
C ILE A 15 0.55 10.82 -10.59
N HIS A 16 1.36 10.02 -11.29
CA HIS A 16 2.69 10.39 -11.76
C HIS A 16 2.82 10.07 -13.25
N THR A 17 3.06 11.08 -14.09
CA THR A 17 3.24 10.90 -15.53
C THR A 17 4.71 10.97 -15.94
N PHE A 18 5.10 10.09 -16.86
CA PHE A 18 6.45 9.99 -17.43
C PHE A 18 6.35 10.04 -18.96
N PRO A 19 6.22 11.23 -19.57
CA PRO A 19 6.01 11.38 -21.01
C PRO A 19 7.08 10.71 -21.87
N ASP A 20 8.36 10.83 -21.49
CA ASP A 20 9.50 10.25 -22.23
C ASP A 20 9.46 8.72 -22.27
N ARG A 21 8.70 8.09 -21.37
CA ARG A 21 8.49 6.63 -21.30
C ARG A 21 7.08 6.22 -21.74
N GLN A 22 6.25 7.18 -22.15
CA GLN A 22 4.83 6.99 -22.44
C GLN A 22 4.10 6.22 -21.34
N TYR A 23 4.40 6.57 -20.08
CA TYR A 23 3.99 5.78 -18.91
C TYR A 23 3.32 6.63 -17.83
N VAL A 24 2.39 6.02 -17.09
CA VAL A 24 1.71 6.64 -15.96
C VAL A 24 1.58 5.65 -14.81
N ASN A 25 1.86 6.13 -13.59
CA ASN A 25 1.59 5.42 -12.34
C ASN A 25 0.44 6.13 -11.63
N ILE A 26 -0.53 5.35 -11.14
CA ILE A 26 -1.73 5.86 -10.47
C ILE A 26 -2.01 4.99 -9.24
N ASP A 27 -2.23 5.65 -8.10
CA ASP A 27 -2.76 5.02 -6.89
C ASP A 27 -4.15 5.58 -6.59
N ILE A 28 -5.11 4.71 -6.31
CA ILE A 28 -6.48 5.06 -5.90
C ILE A 28 -6.73 4.33 -4.59
N PHE A 29 -6.53 5.04 -3.49
CA PHE A 29 -6.71 4.53 -2.15
C PHE A 29 -7.86 5.27 -1.48
N SER A 30 -8.79 4.53 -0.89
CA SER A 30 -9.96 5.07 -0.19
C SER A 30 -10.26 4.20 1.03
N CYS A 31 -10.59 4.84 2.16
CA CYS A 31 -11.11 4.15 3.34
C CYS A 31 -12.60 3.76 3.21
N LYS A 32 -13.28 4.26 2.17
CA LYS A 32 -14.64 3.84 1.80
C LYS A 32 -14.60 2.90 0.60
N ASP A 33 -15.53 1.96 0.57
CA ASP A 33 -15.71 1.07 -0.58
C ASP A 33 -15.92 1.87 -1.87
N PHE A 34 -15.30 1.37 -2.93
CA PHE A 34 -15.43 1.95 -4.26
C PHE A 34 -15.33 0.84 -5.32
N ASP A 35 -15.94 1.08 -6.48
CA ASP A 35 -15.81 0.17 -7.61
C ASP A 35 -14.47 0.41 -8.33
N ALA A 36 -13.53 -0.49 -8.08
CA ALA A 36 -12.22 -0.49 -8.73
C ALA A 36 -12.31 -0.65 -10.26
N THR A 37 -13.30 -1.37 -10.77
CA THR A 37 -13.51 -1.58 -12.21
C THR A 37 -13.95 -0.28 -12.87
N SER A 38 -14.93 0.41 -12.28
CA SER A 38 -15.36 1.73 -12.74
C SER A 38 -14.20 2.74 -12.71
N SER A 39 -13.43 2.75 -11.62
CA SER A 39 -12.26 3.64 -11.49
C SER A 39 -11.21 3.38 -12.56
N LEU A 40 -10.88 2.11 -12.82
CA LEU A 40 -9.96 1.72 -13.88
C LEU A 40 -10.46 2.14 -15.27
N SER A 41 -11.77 2.01 -15.54
CA SER A 41 -12.37 2.42 -16.82
C SER A 41 -12.21 3.92 -17.08
N ILE A 42 -12.35 4.75 -16.04
CA ILE A 42 -12.16 6.20 -16.10
C ILE A 42 -10.69 6.52 -16.39
N VAL A 43 -9.78 5.88 -15.66
CA VAL A 43 -8.33 6.06 -15.85
C VAL A 43 -7.91 5.71 -17.27
N LYS A 44 -8.31 4.54 -17.78
CA LYS A 44 -7.99 4.08 -19.14
C LYS A 44 -8.45 5.08 -20.20
N ARG A 45 -9.68 5.58 -20.09
CA ARG A 45 -10.24 6.55 -21.03
C ARG A 45 -9.56 7.92 -20.93
N THR A 46 -9.23 8.36 -19.72
CA THR A 46 -8.64 9.69 -19.48
C THR A 46 -7.23 9.79 -20.08
N PHE A 47 -6.44 8.74 -19.94
CA PHE A 47 -5.06 8.70 -20.42
C PHE A 47 -4.89 7.91 -21.74
N SER A 48 -5.98 7.45 -22.34
CA SER A 48 -5.98 6.62 -23.56
C SER A 48 -5.00 5.44 -23.48
N LEU A 49 -5.02 4.70 -22.36
CA LEU A 49 -4.05 3.64 -22.07
C LEU A 49 -4.39 2.35 -22.81
N PRO A 50 -3.55 1.89 -23.76
CA PRO A 50 -3.78 0.63 -24.48
C PRO A 50 -3.51 -0.59 -23.57
N GLU A 51 -2.57 -0.46 -22.64
CA GLU A 51 -2.16 -1.52 -21.72
C GLU A 51 -2.18 -1.01 -20.28
N VAL A 52 -2.60 -1.87 -19.36
CA VAL A 52 -2.59 -1.58 -17.92
C VAL A 52 -2.15 -2.80 -17.14
N LYS A 53 -1.44 -2.57 -16.04
CA LYS A 53 -1.19 -3.56 -15.01
C LYS A 53 -1.80 -3.04 -13.72
N VAL A 54 -2.69 -3.82 -13.13
CA VAL A 54 -3.52 -3.39 -12.00
C VAL A 54 -3.37 -4.38 -10.87
N TRP A 55 -3.24 -3.85 -9.67
CA TRP A 55 -3.29 -4.62 -8.43
C TRP A 55 -4.30 -3.97 -7.51
N THR A 56 -5.19 -4.78 -6.96
CA THR A 56 -6.12 -4.36 -5.92
C THR A 56 -5.66 -4.99 -4.62
N LEU A 57 -5.55 -4.17 -3.58
CA LEU A 57 -5.13 -4.61 -2.26
C LEU A 57 -6.12 -4.07 -1.23
N GLU A 58 -6.72 -4.98 -0.47
CA GLU A 58 -7.46 -4.62 0.73
C GLU A 58 -6.47 -4.20 1.82
N ARG A 59 -6.77 -3.08 2.49
CA ARG A 59 -5.91 -2.48 3.51
C ARG A 59 -6.64 -2.49 4.85
N GLY A 60 -5.91 -2.65 5.95
CA GLY A 60 -6.50 -2.67 7.30
C GLY A 60 -7.01 -4.04 7.76
N ILE A 61 -6.69 -5.12 7.06
CA ILE A 61 -7.10 -6.49 7.38
C ILE A 61 -6.31 -7.13 8.54
N ASP A 62 -5.17 -6.56 8.91
CA ASP A 62 -4.25 -7.15 9.90
C ASP A 62 -4.85 -7.26 11.32
N TYR A 63 -5.92 -6.50 11.60
CA TYR A 63 -6.61 -6.48 12.89
C TYR A 63 -8.14 -6.41 12.74
N ALA A 64 -8.70 -7.21 11.84
CA ALA A 64 -10.14 -7.23 11.55
C ALA A 64 -11.00 -7.45 12.80
N THR A 65 -10.45 -8.12 13.83
CA THR A 65 -11.03 -8.21 15.17
C THR A 65 -10.06 -7.74 16.26
N PRO A 66 -10.54 -7.23 17.41
CA PRO A 66 -9.68 -6.92 18.55
C PRO A 66 -8.81 -8.10 19.01
N ARG A 67 -9.28 -9.32 18.81
CA ARG A 67 -8.56 -10.56 19.15
C ARG A 67 -7.40 -10.84 18.19
N GLU A 68 -7.59 -10.64 16.88
CA GLU A 68 -6.52 -10.73 15.89
C GLU A 68 -5.52 -9.57 16.06
N GLY A 69 -6.05 -8.36 16.33
CA GLY A 69 -5.39 -7.23 16.99
C GLY A 69 -4.33 -7.63 18.00
N TYR A 70 -4.84 -8.15 19.11
CA TYR A 70 -4.06 -8.57 20.25
C TYR A 70 -3.07 -9.70 19.90
N ASN A 71 -3.52 -10.72 19.18
CA ASN A 71 -2.67 -11.87 18.82
C ASN A 71 -1.50 -11.47 17.90
N GLY A 72 -1.73 -10.56 16.95
CA GLY A 72 -0.69 -9.99 16.09
C GLY A 72 0.34 -9.21 16.91
N MET A 73 -0.13 -8.32 17.78
CA MET A 73 0.74 -7.55 18.69
C MET A 73 1.56 -8.46 19.63
N VAL A 74 0.97 -9.54 20.15
CA VAL A 74 1.67 -10.52 20.99
C VAL A 74 2.74 -11.26 20.19
N ARG A 75 2.43 -11.72 18.97
CA ARG A 75 3.40 -12.41 18.11
C ARG A 75 4.60 -11.52 17.77
N GLU A 76 4.35 -10.26 17.41
CA GLU A 76 5.40 -9.31 17.07
C GLU A 76 6.29 -9.00 18.28
N ARG A 77 5.70 -8.81 19.48
CA ARG A 77 6.48 -8.64 20.73
C ARG A 77 7.31 -9.86 21.10
N VAL A 78 6.77 -11.07 20.92
CA VAL A 78 7.50 -12.31 21.20
C VAL A 78 8.66 -12.49 20.21
N HIS A 79 8.49 -12.10 18.95
CA HIS A 79 9.56 -12.16 17.95
C HIS A 79 10.70 -11.19 18.27
N ILE A 80 10.38 -9.94 18.62
CA ILE A 80 11.37 -8.94 19.09
C ILE A 80 12.11 -9.45 20.35
N GLY A 81 11.40 -10.10 21.27
CA GLY A 81 12.00 -10.70 22.46
C GLY A 81 12.94 -11.88 22.16
N SER A 82 12.67 -12.67 21.12
CA SER A 82 13.50 -13.81 20.73
C SER A 82 14.76 -13.40 19.97
N GLU A 83 14.68 -12.38 19.11
CA GLU A 83 15.85 -11.86 18.39
C GLU A 83 16.77 -11.06 19.32
N ALA A 84 16.23 -10.31 20.28
CA ALA A 84 17.02 -9.61 21.30
C ALA A 84 17.84 -10.56 22.19
N SER A 85 17.44 -11.83 22.32
CA SER A 85 18.19 -12.85 23.09
C SER A 85 19.30 -13.53 22.29
N ALA A 86 19.37 -13.35 20.96
CA ALA A 86 20.32 -14.04 20.08
C ALA A 86 21.57 -13.22 19.72
N GLN A 87 21.75 -12.03 20.30
CA GLN A 87 22.98 -11.26 20.14
C GLN A 87 24.03 -11.67 21.19
N THR A 88 24.75 -12.77 20.91
CA THR A 88 25.97 -13.16 21.63
C THR A 88 26.96 -11.98 21.64
N PRO A 89 27.67 -11.69 22.75
CA PRO A 89 28.72 -10.67 22.74
C PRO A 89 29.79 -11.09 21.73
N ARG A 90 30.12 -10.21 20.78
CA ARG A 90 31.37 -10.37 20.03
C ARG A 90 32.49 -10.03 20.99
N ASP A 91 33.14 -11.05 21.52
CA ASP A 91 34.38 -10.88 22.26
C ASP A 91 35.43 -10.24 21.34
N SER A 92 35.92 -9.11 21.80
CA SER A 92 37.09 -8.42 21.30
C SER A 92 38.35 -9.21 21.63
N HIS A 93 39.05 -9.71 20.61
CA HIS A 93 40.51 -9.88 20.60
C HIS A 93 41.04 -9.90 19.17
#